data_AF-A0A2W4SLN7-F1
#
_entry.id   AF-A0A2W4SLN7-F1
#
_cell.length_a   1.000
_cell.length_b   1.000
_cell.length_c   1.000
_cell.angle_alpha   90.00
_cell.angle_beta   90.00
_cell.angle_gamma   90.00
#
_symmetry.space_group_name_H-M   'P 1'
#
loop_
_entity.id
_entity.type
_entity.pdbx_description
1 polymer ?
#
loop_
_entity_poly.entity_id
_entity_poly.type
_entity_poly.pdbx_seq_one_letter_code
_entity_poly.pdbx_strand_id
1 'polypeptide(L)'
;MAEEEGTVRHVNALCLKLAAYILIFALALPVQGQKAFVQSLLMAAVHTLLLWLGDLIVLPRFGRTAALAGDAAALVLGSVLMLRAMGSALRFGGLLAAAGMGVLFEAWFHYHLTENRLLEG
;
A
#
# COMPACT_ATOMS: atom_id res chain seq x y z
N MET A 1 -10.86 -1.08 -28.13
CA MET A 1 -9.42 -0.76 -28.08
C MET A 1 -9.08 0.23 -26.98
N ALA A 2 -9.71 1.41 -26.88
CA ALA A 2 -9.41 2.38 -25.81
C ALA A 2 -9.74 1.89 -24.37
N GLU A 3 -10.86 1.19 -24.16
CA GLU A 3 -11.21 0.61 -22.84
C GLU A 3 -10.27 -0.53 -22.40
N GLU A 4 -9.81 -1.33 -23.35
CA GLU A 4 -8.91 -2.47 -23.10
C GLU A 4 -7.52 -1.96 -22.69
N GLU A 5 -7.04 -0.90 -23.34
CA GLU A 5 -5.79 -0.24 -23.01
C GLU A 5 -5.84 0.44 -21.63
N GLY A 6 -6.97 1.06 -21.28
CA GLY A 6 -7.22 1.60 -19.95
C GLY A 6 -7.18 0.52 -18.86
N THR A 7 -7.81 -0.63 -19.10
CA THR A 7 -7.88 -1.74 -18.14
C THR A 7 -6.50 -2.35 -17.87
N VAL A 8 -5.70 -2.59 -18.91
CA VAL A 8 -4.33 -3.13 -18.77
C VAL A 8 -3.44 -2.16 -17.97
N ARG A 9 -3.58 -0.86 -18.18
CA ARG A 9 -2.83 0.17 -17.42
C ARG A 9 -3.21 0.17 -15.94
N HIS A 10 -4.49 0.00 -15.61
CA HIS A 10 -4.96 -0.10 -14.23
C HIS A 10 -4.45 -1.36 -13.53
N VAL A 11 -4.48 -2.51 -14.22
CA VAL A 11 -3.97 -3.78 -13.69
C VAL A 11 -2.46 -3.69 -13.44
N ASN A 12 -1.70 -3.10 -14.37
CA ASN A 12 -0.25 -2.90 -14.19
C ASN A 12 0.07 -1.98 -13.00
N ALA A 13 -0.70 -0.90 -12.82
CA ALA A 13 -0.55 -0.01 -11.67
C ALA A 13 -0.82 -0.74 -10.34
N LEU A 14 -1.86 -1.58 -10.29
CA LEU A 14 -2.18 -2.45 -9.16
C LEU A 14 -1.07 -3.47 -8.89
N CYS A 15 -0.56 -4.14 -9.93
CA CYS A 15 0.54 -5.09 -9.79
C CYS A 15 1.81 -4.42 -9.27
N LEU A 16 2.10 -3.19 -9.70
CA LEU A 16 3.24 -2.42 -9.21
C LEU A 16 3.07 -2.04 -7.74
N LYS A 17 1.88 -1.53 -7.33
CA LYS A 17 1.57 -1.27 -5.92
C LYS A 17 1.75 -2.53 -5.07
N LEU A 18 1.19 -3.65 -5.54
CA LEU A 18 1.29 -4.93 -4.84
C LEU A 18 2.74 -5.38 -4.67
N ALA A 19 3.52 -5.36 -5.75
CA ALA A 19 4.93 -5.76 -5.71
C ALA A 19 5.74 -4.87 -4.75
N ALA A 20 5.49 -3.56 -4.76
CA ALA A 20 6.14 -2.62 -3.85
C ALA A 20 5.78 -2.88 -2.39
N TYR A 21 4.51 -3.07 -2.06
CA TYR A 21 4.10 -3.39 -0.69
C TYR A 21 4.63 -4.74 -0.22
N ILE A 22 4.64 -5.75 -1.09
CA ILE A 22 5.26 -7.05 -0.77
C ILE A 22 6.72 -6.84 -0.40
N LEU A 23 7.48 -6.07 -1.20
CA LEU A 23 8.88 -5.78 -0.93
C LEU A 23 9.06 -5.00 0.38
N ILE A 24 8.27 -3.95 0.61
CA ILE A 24 8.34 -3.11 1.82
C ILE A 24 8.09 -3.96 3.07
N PHE A 25 6.99 -4.71 3.11
CA PHE A 25 6.66 -5.53 4.26
C PHE A 25 7.64 -6.70 4.42
N ALA A 26 8.04 -7.35 3.32
CA ALA A 26 9.01 -8.44 3.34
C ALA A 26 10.45 -8.01 3.61
N LEU A 27 10.79 -6.71 3.60
CA LEU A 27 12.09 -6.23 4.08
C LEU A 27 11.99 -5.72 5.53
N ALA A 28 10.89 -5.05 5.88
CA ALA A 28 10.74 -4.41 7.19
C ALA A 28 10.36 -5.37 8.32
N LEU A 29 9.56 -6.41 8.04
CA LEU A 29 9.08 -7.37 9.05
C LEU A 29 10.03 -8.55 9.33
N PRO A 30 10.75 -9.18 8.37
CA PRO A 30 11.60 -10.34 8.67
C PRO A 30 12.91 -10.03 9.39
N VAL A 31 13.30 -8.76 9.54
CA VAL A 31 14.33 -8.34 10.51
C VAL A 31 13.96 -8.77 11.95
N GLN A 32 12.77 -9.35 12.16
CA GLN A 32 12.16 -9.53 13.45
C GLN A 32 11.57 -10.93 13.75
N GLY A 33 11.80 -11.96 12.93
CA GLY A 33 11.55 -13.35 13.34
C GLY A 33 11.11 -14.34 12.24
N GLN A 34 11.00 -15.63 12.60
CA GLN A 34 10.89 -16.75 11.66
C GLN A 34 9.53 -16.91 10.94
N LYS A 35 8.44 -16.31 11.43
CA LYS A 35 7.12 -16.37 10.75
C LYS A 35 6.86 -15.21 9.79
N ALA A 36 7.84 -14.33 9.57
CA ALA A 36 7.60 -13.03 8.97
C ALA A 36 7.19 -13.05 7.49
N PHE A 37 7.59 -14.03 6.68
CA PHE A 37 7.34 -13.98 5.23
C PHE A 37 5.85 -14.09 4.86
N VAL A 38 5.17 -15.15 5.31
CA VAL A 38 3.73 -15.34 5.03
C VAL A 38 2.91 -14.19 5.63
N GLN A 39 3.31 -13.71 6.81
CA GLN A 39 2.66 -12.57 7.45
C GLN A 39 2.84 -11.29 6.62
N SER A 40 4.05 -11.03 6.11
CA SER A 40 4.34 -9.89 5.24
C SER A 40 3.54 -9.95 3.95
N LEU A 41 3.43 -11.13 3.33
CA LEU A 41 2.67 -11.33 2.11
C LEU A 41 1.18 -11.03 2.31
N LEU A 42 0.59 -11.55 3.39
CA LEU A 42 -0.81 -11.28 3.74
C LEU A 42 -1.04 -9.78 4.04
N MET A 43 -0.14 -9.16 4.80
CA MET A 43 -0.22 -7.74 5.10
C MET A 43 -0.12 -6.88 3.84
N ALA A 44 0.82 -7.20 2.95
CA ALA A 44 0.98 -6.50 1.68
C ALA A 44 -0.27 -6.61 0.80
N ALA A 45 -0.82 -7.82 0.65
CA ALA A 45 -2.02 -8.04 -0.15
C ALA A 45 -3.23 -7.26 0.39
N VAL A 46 -3.48 -7.31 1.69
CA VAL A 46 -4.60 -6.62 2.34
C VAL A 46 -4.44 -5.10 2.25
N HIS A 47 -3.26 -4.56 2.56
CA HIS A 47 -3.04 -3.12 2.48
C HIS A 47 -3.12 -2.61 1.05
N THR A 48 -2.55 -3.32 0.08
CA THR A 48 -2.67 -2.93 -1.34
C THR A 48 -4.13 -2.80 -1.77
N LEU A 49 -4.97 -3.76 -1.37
CA LEU A 49 -6.40 -3.72 -1.70
C LEU A 49 -7.13 -2.56 -0.99
N LEU A 50 -6.89 -2.39 0.31
CA LEU A 50 -7.57 -1.37 1.12
C LEU A 50 -7.18 0.05 0.70
N LEU A 51 -5.89 0.29 0.46
CA LEU A 51 -5.39 1.60 0.05
C LEU A 51 -5.86 1.93 -1.37
N TRP A 52 -5.87 0.95 -2.27
CA TRP A 52 -6.45 1.14 -3.60
C TRP A 52 -7.95 1.48 -3.57
N LEU A 53 -8.74 0.77 -2.74
CA LEU A 53 -10.16 1.10 -2.54
C LEU A 53 -10.34 2.49 -1.91
N GLY A 54 -9.46 2.84 -0.97
CA GLY A 54 -9.40 4.17 -0.36
C GLY A 54 -9.15 5.27 -1.39
N ASP A 55 -8.14 5.09 -2.25
CA ASP A 55 -7.79 6.01 -3.33
C ASP A 55 -8.97 6.29 -4.26
N LEU A 56 -9.70 5.24 -4.68
CA LEU A 56 -10.86 5.41 -5.56
C LEU A 56 -11.95 6.29 -4.95
N ILE A 57 -12.06 6.34 -3.62
CA ILE A 57 -13.11 7.07 -2.91
C ILE A 57 -12.61 8.47 -2.49
N VAL A 58 -11.40 8.54 -1.96
CA VAL A 58 -10.83 9.69 -1.27
C VAL A 58 -10.16 10.64 -2.25
N LEU A 59 -9.38 10.13 -3.20
CA LEU A 59 -8.64 10.95 -4.16
C LEU A 59 -9.54 11.91 -4.97
N PRO A 60 -10.68 11.47 -5.55
CA PRO A 60 -11.54 12.38 -6.32
C PRO A 60 -12.33 13.38 -5.47
N ARG A 61 -12.44 13.16 -4.15
CA ARG A 61 -13.28 13.99 -3.26
C ARG A 61 -12.51 14.94 -2.36
N PHE A 62 -11.33 14.53 -1.89
CA PHE A 62 -10.58 15.23 -0.84
C PHE A 62 -9.15 15.59 -1.26
N GLY A 63 -8.69 15.10 -2.41
CA GLY A 63 -7.37 15.41 -2.96
C GLY A 63 -6.21 14.59 -2.35
N ARG A 64 -5.01 14.82 -2.88
CA ARG A 64 -3.81 13.99 -2.65
C ARG A 64 -3.32 13.99 -1.20
N THR A 65 -3.38 15.13 -0.51
CA THR A 65 -2.91 15.23 0.89
C THR A 65 -3.80 14.44 1.85
N ALA A 66 -5.11 14.47 1.65
CA ALA A 66 -6.07 13.71 2.45
C ALA A 66 -5.94 12.20 2.20
N ALA A 67 -5.72 11.78 0.94
CA ALA A 67 -5.44 10.40 0.60
C ALA A 67 -4.19 9.88 1.33
N LEU A 68 -3.07 10.58 1.23
CA LEU A 68 -1.82 10.20 1.90
C LEU A 68 -1.94 10.12 3.43
N ALA A 69 -2.66 11.05 4.04
CA ALA A 69 -2.92 11.02 5.49
C ALA A 69 -3.78 9.80 5.88
N GLY A 70 -4.78 9.50 5.06
CA GLY A 70 -5.61 8.30 5.17
C GLY A 70 -4.79 7.02 5.05
N ASP A 71 -3.90 6.95 4.06
CA ASP A 71 -3.03 5.80 3.81
C ASP A 71 -2.07 5.56 4.96
N ALA A 72 -1.50 6.63 5.53
CA ALA A 72 -0.65 6.53 6.71
C ALA A 72 -1.41 5.95 7.91
N ALA A 73 -2.62 6.43 8.17
CA ALA A 73 -3.47 5.93 9.24
C ALA A 73 -3.88 4.47 9.00
N ALA A 74 -4.28 4.13 7.77
CA ALA A 74 -4.68 2.79 7.37
C ALA A 74 -3.51 1.80 7.47
N LEU A 75 -2.32 2.18 7.03
CA LEU A 75 -1.10 1.37 7.14
C LEU A 75 -0.74 1.09 8.59
N VAL A 76 -0.75 2.11 9.47
CA VAL A 76 -0.37 1.92 10.88
C VAL A 76 -1.44 1.14 11.64
N LEU A 77 -2.70 1.57 11.59
CA LEU A 77 -3.80 0.94 12.34
C LEU A 77 -4.12 -0.44 11.79
N GLY A 78 -4.24 -0.58 10.47
CA GLY A 78 -4.53 -1.86 9.80
C GLY A 78 -3.46 -2.89 10.11
N SER A 79 -2.19 -2.49 10.07
CA SER A 79 -1.10 -3.39 10.41
C SER A 79 -1.07 -3.79 11.88
N VAL A 80 -1.36 -2.88 12.81
CA VAL A 80 -1.51 -3.22 14.24
C VAL A 80 -2.60 -4.26 14.44
N LEU A 81 -3.77 -4.06 13.84
CA LEU A 81 -4.92 -4.96 13.95
C LEU A 81 -4.61 -6.34 13.34
N MET A 82 -3.99 -6.38 12.16
CA MET A 82 -3.60 -7.64 11.52
C MET A 82 -2.57 -8.41 12.35
N LEU A 83 -1.52 -7.74 12.84
CA LEU A 83 -0.52 -8.40 13.68
C LEU A 83 -1.13 -8.96 14.97
N ARG A 84 -2.07 -8.23 15.60
CA ARG A 84 -2.85 -8.74 16.75
C ARG A 84 -3.68 -9.97 16.37
N ALA A 85 -4.43 -9.91 15.27
CA ALA A 85 -5.28 -11.01 14.81
C ALA A 85 -4.47 -12.28 14.49
N MET A 86 -3.24 -12.10 14.01
CA MET A 86 -2.32 -13.17 13.66
C MET A 86 -1.53 -13.70 14.86
N GLY A 87 -1.82 -13.22 16.08
CA GLY A 87 -1.12 -13.60 17.31
C GLY A 87 0.37 -13.25 17.29
N SER A 88 0.77 -12.25 16.49
CA SER A 88 2.15 -11.83 16.33
C SER A 88 2.52 -10.77 17.36
N ALA A 89 3.77 -10.78 17.82
CA ALA A 89 4.27 -9.76 18.71
C ALA A 89 4.32 -8.42 17.99
N LEU A 90 3.71 -7.38 18.57
CA LEU A 90 3.83 -6.02 18.03
C LEU A 90 5.26 -5.54 18.19
N ARG A 91 5.92 -5.29 17.06
CA ARG A 91 7.25 -4.72 17.02
C ARG A 91 7.21 -3.40 16.28
N PHE A 92 6.96 -2.36 17.06
CA PHE A 92 6.69 -1.01 16.58
C PHE A 92 7.76 -0.45 15.64
N GLY A 93 9.04 -0.77 15.83
CA GLY A 93 10.11 -0.28 14.97
C GLY A 93 10.00 -0.75 13.52
N GLY A 94 9.73 -2.04 13.29
CA GLY A 94 9.58 -2.60 11.94
C GLY A 94 8.30 -2.12 11.28
N LEU A 95 7.24 -2.01 12.08
CA LEU A 95 5.96 -1.47 11.64
C LEU A 95 6.06 0.00 11.19
N LEU A 96 6.69 0.86 11.98
CA LEU A 96 6.84 2.27 11.65
C LEU A 96 7.73 2.46 10.43
N ALA A 97 8.79 1.65 10.29
CA ALA A 97 9.62 1.64 9.09
C ALA A 97 8.81 1.22 7.85
N ALA A 98 8.00 0.15 7.94
CA ALA A 98 7.14 -0.32 6.86
C ALA A 98 6.08 0.74 6.48
N ALA A 99 5.41 1.33 7.47
CA ALA A 99 4.41 2.37 7.25
C ALA A 99 5.03 3.62 6.63
N GLY A 100 6.18 4.09 7.14
CA GLY A 100 6.90 5.23 6.58
C GLY A 100 7.31 5.01 5.14
N MET A 101 7.89 3.84 4.82
CA MET A 101 8.24 3.46 3.45
C MET A 101 7.00 3.34 2.56
N GLY A 102 5.89 2.80 3.07
CA GLY A 102 4.62 2.71 2.36
C GLY A 102 4.04 4.08 2.00
N VAL A 103 4.08 5.04 2.93
CA VAL A 103 3.61 6.42 2.68
C VAL A 103 4.51 7.15 1.68
N LEU A 104 5.84 6.99 1.79
CA LEU A 104 6.78 7.56 0.83
C LEU A 104 6.56 6.97 -0.57
N PHE A 105 6.30 5.67 -0.65
CA PHE A 105 5.94 5.01 -1.89
C PHE A 105 4.64 5.56 -2.48
N GLU A 106 3.57 5.70 -1.68
CA GLU A 106 2.32 6.29 -2.16
C GLU A 106 2.47 7.74 -2.61
N ALA A 107 3.25 8.55 -1.88
CA ALA A 107 3.53 9.93 -2.29
C ALA A 107 4.25 9.97 -3.64
N TRP A 108 5.26 9.11 -3.82
CA TRP A 108 5.97 8.95 -5.08
C TRP A 108 5.05 8.42 -6.19
N PHE A 109 4.18 7.46 -5.87
CA PHE A 109 3.23 6.83 -6.79
C PHE A 109 2.22 7.85 -7.30
N HIS A 110 1.58 8.61 -6.41
CA HIS A 110 0.68 9.69 -6.80
C HIS A 110 1.39 10.81 -7.56
N TYR A 111 2.67 11.05 -7.30
CA TYR A 111 3.43 12.03 -8.07
C TYR A 111 3.73 11.53 -9.48
N HIS A 112 4.26 10.32 -9.63
CA HIS A 112 4.77 9.86 -10.92
C HIS A 112 3.70 9.19 -11.79
N LEU A 113 2.66 8.58 -11.23
CA LEU A 113 1.62 7.90 -12.02
C LEU A 113 0.37 8.76 -12.23
N THR A 114 0.09 9.74 -11.37
CA THR A 114 -1.05 10.64 -11.55
C THR A 114 -0.73 11.83 -12.46
N GLU A 115 0.52 12.34 -12.48
CA GLU A 115 0.95 13.38 -13.46
C GLU A 115 1.22 12.83 -14.88
N ASN A 116 1.51 11.54 -15.05
CA ASN A 116 1.87 10.95 -16.35
C ASN A 116 0.69 10.53 -17.24
N ARG A 117 -0.52 11.10 -17.08
CA ARG A 117 -1.65 10.87 -18.02
C ARG A 117 -1.90 9.40 -18.40
N LEU A 118 -1.95 8.50 -17.42
CA LEU A 118 -2.50 7.15 -17.65
C LEU A 118 -4.01 7.07 -17.34
N LEU A 119 -4.57 8.11 -16.73
CA LEU A 119 -5.99 8.25 -16.37
C LEU A 119 -6.73 9.37 -17.13
N GLU A 120 -6.01 10.21 -17.90
CA GLU A 120 -6.61 11.17 -18.83
C GLU A 120 -6.67 10.51 -20.22
N GLY A 121 -7.71 9.73 -20.44
CA GLY A 121 -8.27 9.51 -21.78
C GLY A 121 -9.27 10.60 -22.07
#